data_AF-A0A3D2A0Y1-F1
#
_entry.id   AF-A0A3D2A0Y1-F1
#
_cell.length_a   1.000
_cell.length_b   1.000
_cell.length_c   1.000
_cell.angle_alpha   90.00
_cell.angle_beta   90.00
_cell.angle_gamma   90.00
#
_symmetry.space_group_name_H-M   'P 1'
#
loop_
_entity.id
_entity.type
_entity.pdbx_description
1 polymer ?
#
loop_
_entity_poly.entity_id
_entity_poly.type
_entity_poly.pdbx_seq_one_letter_code
_entity_poly.pdbx_strand_id
1 'polypeptide(L)'
;MNNDINQIVLHIETLMDDMERQIFKDAMFAAWRGSFQVKKTYVKKENADIKCDLDVRLEHWPEGVEVKLYKHKALAVLPCVKDEGLVRQYLKKEPMPCKFWRDAFYFSYRDDLDDGRYVLRDGNSMTETDAATSLNMLKTFIEEIEAILAA
;
A
#
# COMPACT_ATOMS: atom_id res chain seq x y z
N MET A 1 4.44 -12.96 -27.63
CA MET A 1 3.29 -12.18 -27.12
C MET A 1 2.57 -12.89 -25.97
N ASN A 2 1.87 -14.02 -26.16
CA ASN A 2 1.18 -14.69 -25.02
C ASN A 2 2.12 -15.24 -23.93
N ASN A 3 3.30 -15.75 -24.30
CA ASN A 3 4.30 -16.21 -23.32
C ASN A 3 4.86 -15.05 -22.49
N ASP A 4 5.09 -13.88 -23.10
CA ASP A 4 5.64 -12.70 -22.42
C ASP A 4 4.66 -12.14 -21.38
N ILE A 5 3.36 -12.12 -21.71
CA ILE A 5 2.30 -11.69 -20.79
C ILE A 5 2.22 -12.61 -19.57
N ASN A 6 2.25 -13.94 -19.78
CA ASN A 6 2.19 -14.88 -18.67
C ASN A 6 3.44 -14.80 -17.77
N GLN A 7 4.61 -14.51 -18.34
CA GLN A 7 5.83 -14.29 -17.57
C GLN A 7 5.74 -13.01 -16.72
N ILE A 8 5.25 -11.90 -17.29
CA ILE A 8 5.02 -10.65 -16.54
C ILE A 8 4.04 -10.90 -15.39
N VAL A 9 2.97 -11.66 -15.63
CA VAL A 9 1.99 -12.01 -14.60
C VAL A 9 2.64 -12.74 -13.44
N LEU A 10 3.34 -13.83 -13.75
CA LEU A 10 3.98 -14.67 -12.75
C LEU A 10 5.04 -13.90 -11.96
N HIS A 11 5.81 -13.03 -12.63
CA HIS A 11 6.81 -12.19 -11.99
C HIS A 11 6.18 -11.22 -10.98
N ILE A 12 5.11 -10.51 -11.37
CA ILE A 12 4.38 -9.60 -10.47
C ILE A 12 3.79 -10.37 -9.28
N GLU A 13 3.17 -11.53 -9.52
CA GLU A 13 2.63 -12.37 -8.45
C GLU A 13 3.72 -12.78 -7.47
N THR A 14 4.87 -13.24 -7.97
CA THR A 14 6.00 -13.65 -7.14
C THR A 14 6.48 -12.50 -6.25
N LEU A 15 6.68 -11.31 -6.82
CA LEU A 15 7.11 -10.14 -6.03
C LEU A 15 6.07 -9.70 -5.00
N MET A 16 4.79 -9.74 -5.33
CA MET A 16 3.72 -9.38 -4.39
C MET A 16 3.61 -10.41 -3.25
N ASP A 17 3.73 -11.70 -3.56
CA ASP A 17 3.78 -12.78 -2.56
C ASP A 17 4.99 -12.64 -1.65
N ASP A 18 6.15 -12.29 -2.19
CA ASP A 18 7.37 -12.10 -1.42
C ASP A 18 7.30 -10.87 -0.52
N MET A 19 6.71 -9.76 -0.99
CA MET A 19 6.42 -8.60 -0.14
C MET A 19 5.47 -8.95 1.00
N GLU A 20 4.38 -9.67 0.71
CA GLU A 20 3.45 -10.15 1.74
C GLU A 20 4.18 -10.99 2.80
N ARG A 21 5.03 -11.94 2.38
CA ARG A 21 5.84 -12.75 3.30
C ARG A 21 6.79 -11.91 4.15
N GLN A 22 7.43 -10.90 3.54
CA GLN A 22 8.36 -10.00 4.23
C GLN A 22 7.67 -9.16 5.30
N ILE A 23 6.43 -8.71 5.09
CA ILE A 23 5.65 -7.99 6.11
C ILE A 23 5.59 -8.78 7.43
N PHE A 24 5.42 -10.11 7.35
CA PHE A 24 5.33 -10.95 8.55
C PHE A 24 6.68 -11.40 9.11
N LYS A 25 7.74 -11.45 8.29
CA LYS A 25 9.01 -12.12 8.64
C LYS A 25 10.20 -11.19 8.79
N ASP A 26 10.27 -10.12 8.02
CA ASP A 26 11.42 -9.23 7.99
C ASP A 26 11.63 -8.55 9.36
N ALA A 27 12.89 -8.31 9.72
CA ALA A 27 13.28 -7.62 10.93
C ALA A 27 12.79 -6.16 10.95
N MET A 28 12.65 -5.51 9.79
CA MET A 28 12.19 -4.12 9.72
C MET A 28 10.76 -3.92 10.27
N PHE A 29 9.96 -4.98 10.31
CA PHE A 29 8.59 -4.98 10.84
C PHE A 29 8.46 -5.67 12.21
N ALA A 30 9.58 -5.99 12.86
CA ALA A 30 9.59 -6.75 14.11
C ALA A 30 8.72 -6.14 15.22
N ALA A 31 8.62 -4.80 15.26
CA ALA A 31 7.86 -4.06 16.27
C ALA A 31 6.34 -4.32 16.21
N TRP A 32 5.81 -4.73 15.07
CA TRP A 32 4.36 -4.92 14.85
C TRP A 32 3.97 -6.37 14.55
N ARG A 33 4.91 -7.32 14.74
CA ARG A 33 4.65 -8.74 14.54
C ARG A 33 3.50 -9.22 15.42
N GLY A 34 2.61 -10.01 14.81
CA GLY A 34 1.41 -10.52 15.48
C GLY A 34 0.22 -9.55 15.44
N SER A 35 0.43 -8.28 15.07
CA SER A 35 -0.65 -7.27 14.97
C SER A 35 -1.08 -6.98 13.53
N PHE A 36 -0.33 -7.45 12.53
CA PHE A 36 -0.67 -7.23 11.13
C PHE A 36 -1.95 -7.95 10.72
N GLN A 37 -2.83 -7.20 10.08
CA GLN A 37 -3.90 -7.72 9.25
C GLN A 37 -3.60 -7.29 7.81
N VAL A 38 -3.38 -8.27 6.94
CA VAL A 38 -3.11 -8.04 5.51
C VAL A 38 -4.25 -8.64 4.70
N LYS A 39 -4.94 -7.81 3.93
CA LYS A 39 -5.93 -8.26 2.96
C LYS A 39 -5.35 -8.16 1.56
N LYS A 40 -5.17 -9.32 0.93
CA LYS A 40 -4.74 -9.40 -0.46
C LYS A 40 -5.94 -9.37 -1.41
N THR A 41 -5.88 -8.49 -2.41
CA THR A 41 -6.85 -8.46 -3.50
C THR A 41 -6.14 -8.72 -4.81
N TYR A 42 -6.54 -9.75 -5.54
CA TYR A 42 -5.97 -10.08 -6.84
C TYR A 42 -7.07 -10.14 -7.90
N VAL A 43 -6.89 -9.38 -8.99
CA VAL A 43 -7.80 -9.34 -10.14
C VAL A 43 -6.98 -9.42 -11.41
N LYS A 44 -7.14 -10.51 -12.15
CA LYS A 44 -6.55 -10.69 -13.48
C LYS A 44 -7.54 -10.29 -14.55
N LYS A 45 -7.14 -9.38 -15.45
CA LYS A 45 -7.87 -9.05 -16.68
C LYS A 45 -7.04 -9.47 -17.90
N GLU A 46 -7.65 -9.36 -19.07
CA GLU A 46 -6.97 -9.58 -20.36
C GLU A 46 -5.83 -8.56 -20.56
N ASN A 47 -4.86 -8.88 -21.44
CA ASN A 47 -3.76 -7.99 -21.87
C ASN A 47 -2.79 -7.52 -20.77
N ALA A 48 -2.38 -8.40 -19.84
CA ALA A 48 -1.44 -8.09 -18.75
C ALA A 48 -1.93 -6.97 -17.80
N ASP A 49 -3.24 -6.72 -17.75
CA ASP A 49 -3.85 -5.77 -16.82
C ASP A 49 -4.16 -6.48 -15.50
N ILE A 50 -3.13 -6.63 -14.67
CA ILE A 50 -3.20 -7.34 -13.39
C ILE A 50 -3.25 -6.31 -12.28
N LYS A 51 -4.26 -6.43 -11.43
CA LYS A 51 -4.35 -5.70 -10.18
C LYS A 51 -4.02 -6.63 -9.02
N CYS A 52 -3.03 -6.26 -8.22
CA CYS A 52 -2.69 -6.91 -6.97
C CYS A 52 -2.54 -5.82 -5.89
N ASP A 53 -3.36 -5.86 -4.85
CA ASP A 53 -3.28 -4.95 -3.72
C ASP A 53 -2.97 -5.75 -2.45
N LEU A 54 -2.12 -5.21 -1.57
CA LEU A 54 -2.02 -5.63 -0.17
C LEU A 54 -2.49 -4.46 0.70
N ASP A 55 -3.63 -4.64 1.34
CA ASP A 55 -4.19 -3.66 2.28
C ASP A 55 -3.68 -4.05 3.67
N VAL A 56 -2.72 -3.28 4.16
CA VAL A 56 -1.97 -3.57 5.39
C VAL A 56 -2.46 -2.66 6.50
N ARG A 57 -2.87 -3.24 7.63
CA ARG A 57 -3.20 -2.47 8.84
C ARG A 57 -2.71 -3.20 10.09
N LEU A 58 -2.65 -2.46 11.19
CA LEU A 58 -2.47 -3.04 12.51
C LEU A 58 -3.84 -3.21 13.19
N GLU A 59 -3.98 -4.29 13.95
CA GLU A 59 -5.25 -4.67 14.59
C GLU A 59 -5.82 -3.57 15.49
N HIS A 60 -4.96 -2.81 16.18
CA HIS A 60 -5.37 -1.72 17.08
C HIS A 60 -5.69 -0.41 16.37
N TRP A 61 -5.42 -0.28 15.06
CA TRP A 61 -5.81 0.92 14.33
C TRP A 61 -7.33 1.04 14.25
N PRO A 62 -7.88 2.27 14.24
CA PRO A 62 -9.29 2.47 13.94
C PRO A 62 -9.71 1.77 12.63
N GLU A 63 -10.97 1.37 12.57
CA GLU A 63 -11.50 0.73 11.36
C GLU A 63 -11.36 1.67 10.16
N GLY A 64 -10.98 1.09 9.02
CA GLY A 64 -10.80 1.82 7.77
C GLY A 64 -9.45 2.51 7.62
N VAL A 65 -8.60 2.59 8.66
CA VAL A 65 -7.20 3.03 8.54
C VAL A 65 -6.34 1.88 8.04
N GLU A 66 -5.64 2.08 6.93
CA GLU A 66 -4.77 1.10 6.28
C GLU A 66 -3.67 1.79 5.46
N VAL A 67 -2.57 1.07 5.21
CA VAL A 67 -1.61 1.41 4.16
C VAL A 67 -1.80 0.42 3.02
N LYS A 68 -2.17 0.94 1.85
CA LYS A 68 -2.37 0.12 0.65
C LYS A 68 -1.09 0.07 -0.17
N LEU A 69 -0.53 -1.13 -0.31
CA LEU A 69 0.44 -1.46 -1.35
C LEU A 69 -0.34 -1.82 -2.61
N TYR A 70 -0.33 -0.95 -3.61
CA TYR A 70 -1.11 -1.06 -4.82
C TYR A 70 -0.23 -1.39 -6.01
N LYS A 71 -0.60 -2.43 -6.75
CA LYS A 71 -0.03 -2.75 -8.05
C LYS A 71 -1.14 -2.92 -9.09
N HIS A 72 -1.14 -2.06 -10.10
CA HIS A 72 -1.96 -2.20 -11.31
C HIS A 72 -1.19 -1.57 -12.48
N LYS A 73 -1.71 -0.49 -13.11
CA LYS A 73 -0.95 0.30 -14.08
C LYS A 73 0.31 0.94 -13.49
N ALA A 74 0.33 1.16 -12.18
CA ALA A 74 1.44 1.72 -11.42
C ALA A 74 1.74 0.84 -10.20
N LEU A 75 2.88 1.06 -9.57
CA LEU A 75 3.20 0.58 -8.23
C LEU A 75 3.19 1.76 -7.27
N ALA A 76 2.40 1.69 -6.21
CA ALA A 76 2.25 2.77 -5.25
C ALA A 76 2.04 2.25 -3.83
N VAL A 77 2.41 3.08 -2.85
CA VAL A 77 2.14 2.86 -1.43
C VAL A 77 1.42 4.09 -0.91
N LEU A 78 0.23 3.93 -0.35
CA LEU A 78 -0.58 5.05 0.10
C LEU A 78 -1.16 4.80 1.50
N PRO A 79 -0.97 5.71 2.45
CA PRO A 79 -1.66 5.69 3.73
C PRO A 79 -3.07 6.26 3.53
N CYS A 80 -4.10 5.50 3.85
CA CYS A 80 -5.48 5.92 3.65
C CYS A 80 -6.41 5.56 4.80
N VAL A 81 -7.49 6.31 4.87
CA VAL A 81 -8.61 6.09 5.79
C VAL A 81 -9.93 6.25 5.05
N LYS A 82 -10.94 5.45 5.41
CA LYS A 82 -12.29 5.54 4.83
C LYS A 82 -13.23 6.50 5.56
N ASP A 83 -12.88 6.86 6.79
CA ASP A 83 -13.64 7.79 7.62
C ASP A 83 -12.97 9.18 7.64
N GLU A 84 -13.68 10.17 7.09
CA GLU A 84 -13.29 11.57 7.13
C GLU A 84 -13.16 12.13 8.56
N GLY A 85 -13.98 11.64 9.49
CA GLY A 85 -13.99 12.05 10.89
C GLY A 85 -12.66 11.79 11.55
N LEU A 86 -12.01 10.65 11.24
CA LEU A 86 -10.68 10.32 11.74
C LEU A 86 -9.61 11.30 11.22
N VAL A 87 -9.71 11.74 9.96
CA VAL A 87 -8.78 12.76 9.42
C VAL A 87 -8.91 14.07 10.21
N ARG A 88 -10.14 14.56 10.40
CA ARG A 88 -10.38 15.80 11.15
C ARG A 88 -9.98 15.67 12.62
N GLN A 89 -10.24 14.50 13.22
CA GLN A 89 -9.93 14.22 14.60
C GLN A 89 -8.42 14.16 14.86
N TYR A 90 -7.67 13.38 14.09
CA TYR A 90 -6.26 13.09 14.39
C TYR A 90 -5.31 14.06 13.68
N LEU A 91 -5.58 14.39 12.40
CA LEU A 91 -4.69 15.24 11.60
C LEU A 91 -5.05 16.74 11.68
N LYS A 92 -6.19 17.08 12.31
CA LYS A 92 -6.70 18.46 12.47
C LYS A 92 -6.75 19.24 11.15
N LYS A 93 -7.04 18.54 10.04
CA LYS A 93 -7.14 19.10 8.69
C LYS A 93 -8.37 18.59 7.96
N GLU A 94 -8.73 19.26 6.86
CA GLU A 94 -9.78 18.75 5.99
C GLU A 94 -9.32 17.48 5.25
N PRO A 95 -10.19 16.46 5.12
CA PRO A 95 -9.89 15.24 4.38
C PRO A 95 -9.52 15.52 2.93
N MET A 96 -8.38 15.00 2.50
CA MET A 96 -7.96 15.04 1.10
C MET A 96 -8.25 13.69 0.44
N PRO A 97 -9.10 13.64 -0.61
CA PRO A 97 -9.42 12.38 -1.27
C PRO A 97 -8.20 11.74 -1.91
N CYS A 98 -8.10 10.41 -1.80
CA CYS A 98 -7.12 9.62 -2.52
C CYS A 98 -7.46 9.61 -4.02
N LYS A 99 -6.64 10.26 -4.85
CA LYS A 99 -6.89 10.34 -6.29
C LYS A 99 -6.92 8.95 -6.93
N PHE A 100 -8.03 8.59 -7.58
CA PHE A 100 -8.33 7.27 -8.17
C PHE A 100 -8.79 6.16 -7.21
N TRP A 101 -8.86 6.41 -5.89
CA TRP A 101 -9.47 5.51 -4.90
C TRP A 101 -10.71 6.18 -4.30
N ARG A 102 -11.88 5.75 -4.75
CA ARG A 102 -13.15 6.29 -4.24
C ARG A 102 -13.29 5.97 -2.75
N ASP A 103 -13.91 6.89 -2.04
CA ASP A 103 -14.28 6.73 -0.62
C ASP A 103 -13.07 6.47 0.30
N ALA A 104 -11.91 7.01 -0.06
CA ALA A 104 -10.69 6.96 0.73
C ALA A 104 -10.02 8.33 0.76
N PHE A 105 -9.39 8.66 1.89
CA PHE A 105 -8.70 9.92 2.16
C PHE A 105 -7.28 9.66 2.63
N TYR A 106 -6.35 10.57 2.36
CA TYR A 106 -4.98 10.44 2.85
C TYR A 106 -4.92 10.56 4.38
N PHE A 107 -4.30 9.58 5.01
CA PHE A 107 -4.07 9.56 6.45
C PHE A 107 -2.59 9.73 6.78
N SER A 108 -2.07 10.92 6.49
CA SER A 108 -0.66 11.30 6.62
C SER A 108 -0.54 12.81 6.70
N TYR A 109 0.52 13.34 7.30
CA TYR A 109 0.82 14.77 7.31
C TYR A 109 1.38 15.27 5.98
N ARG A 110 1.82 14.38 5.09
CA ARG A 110 2.32 14.74 3.76
C ARG A 110 1.23 15.36 2.88
N ASP A 111 1.61 16.36 2.11
CA ASP A 111 0.78 17.09 1.15
C ASP A 111 1.10 16.73 -0.32
N ASP A 112 2.19 15.98 -0.54
CA ASP A 112 2.69 15.57 -1.85
C ASP A 112 2.20 14.19 -2.31
N LEU A 113 1.29 13.54 -1.56
CA LEU A 113 0.87 12.14 -1.78
C LEU A 113 0.14 11.90 -3.10
N ASP A 114 -0.15 12.95 -3.85
CA ASP A 114 -0.61 12.80 -5.23
C ASP A 114 0.46 12.23 -6.17
N ASP A 115 1.72 12.53 -5.87
CA ASP A 115 2.89 12.02 -6.58
C ASP A 115 3.81 11.17 -5.69
N GLY A 116 4.01 11.57 -4.43
CA GLY A 116 4.90 10.92 -3.46
C GLY A 116 4.50 9.51 -3.04
N ARG A 117 3.29 9.06 -3.40
CA ARG A 117 2.83 7.68 -3.20
C ARG A 117 3.40 6.69 -4.21
N TYR A 118 3.87 7.16 -5.37
CA TYR A 118 4.28 6.27 -6.45
C TYR A 118 5.72 5.78 -6.27
N VAL A 119 5.91 4.48 -6.44
CA VAL A 119 7.23 3.86 -6.61
C VAL A 119 7.54 3.75 -8.10
N LEU A 120 6.58 3.28 -8.90
CA LEU A 120 6.68 3.21 -10.36
C LEU A 120 5.41 3.68 -11.04
N ARG A 121 5.56 4.40 -12.15
CA ARG A 121 4.44 4.81 -13.01
C ARG A 121 4.05 3.75 -14.03
N ASP A 122 4.98 2.89 -14.42
CA ASP A 122 4.72 1.64 -15.12
C ASP A 122 4.86 0.49 -14.13
N GLY A 123 3.73 0.00 -13.62
CA GLY A 123 3.74 -1.08 -12.65
C GLY A 123 4.29 -2.37 -13.24
N ASN A 124 4.06 -2.64 -14.53
CA ASN A 124 4.42 -3.94 -15.12
C ASN A 124 5.94 -4.13 -15.26
N SER A 125 6.72 -3.06 -15.13
CA SER A 125 8.19 -3.10 -15.08
C SER A 125 8.74 -3.26 -13.66
N MET A 126 7.93 -3.64 -12.68
CA MET A 126 8.35 -3.80 -11.28
C MET A 126 9.51 -4.78 -11.12
N THR A 127 10.52 -4.36 -10.37
CA THR A 127 11.69 -5.16 -9.99
C THR A 127 11.72 -5.45 -8.49
N GLU A 128 12.67 -6.27 -8.06
CA GLU A 128 12.95 -6.51 -6.63
C GLU A 128 13.34 -5.21 -5.90
N THR A 129 14.03 -4.27 -6.56
CA THR A 129 14.38 -2.97 -5.97
C THR A 129 13.12 -2.12 -5.72
N ASP A 130 12.15 -2.17 -6.63
CA ASP A 130 10.88 -1.46 -6.45
C ASP A 130 10.03 -2.11 -5.34
N ALA A 131 10.10 -3.44 -5.21
CA ALA A 131 9.49 -4.17 -4.09
C ALA A 131 10.09 -3.73 -2.75
N ALA A 132 11.42 -3.68 -2.65
CA ALA A 132 12.12 -3.21 -1.46
C ALA A 132 11.80 -1.74 -1.14
N THR A 133 11.74 -0.88 -2.15
CA THR A 133 11.31 0.53 -1.99
C THR A 133 9.89 0.61 -1.45
N SER A 134 8.98 -0.22 -1.96
CA SER A 134 7.59 -0.28 -1.52
C SER A 134 7.48 -0.70 -0.05
N LEU A 135 8.24 -1.70 0.38
CA LEU A 135 8.27 -2.14 1.78
C LEU A 135 8.84 -1.07 2.73
N ASN A 136 9.88 -0.36 2.31
CA ASN A 136 10.40 0.77 3.08
C ASN A 136 9.37 1.90 3.22
N MET A 137 8.68 2.25 2.13
CA MET A 137 7.59 3.24 2.18
C MET A 137 6.44 2.78 3.07
N LEU A 138 6.04 1.50 2.99
CA LEU A 138 5.05 0.90 3.88
C LEU A 138 5.45 1.09 5.35
N LYS A 139 6.69 0.75 5.70
CA LYS A 139 7.20 0.94 7.06
C LYS A 139 7.11 2.40 7.50
N THR A 140 7.57 3.34 6.68
CA THR A 140 7.50 4.78 6.99
C THR A 140 6.06 5.23 7.24
N PHE A 141 5.10 4.76 6.45
CA PHE A 141 3.69 5.10 6.67
C PHE A 141 3.09 4.43 7.90
N ILE A 142 3.48 3.19 8.23
CA ILE A 142 3.07 2.56 9.50
C ILE A 142 3.57 3.39 10.68
N GLU A 143 4.84 3.80 10.68
CA GLU A 143 5.43 4.63 11.74
C GLU A 143 4.74 6.00 11.85
N GLU A 144 4.40 6.61 10.72
CA GLU A 144 3.66 7.86 10.69
C GLU A 144 2.25 7.69 11.28
N ILE A 145 1.53 6.65 10.89
CA ILE A 145 0.17 6.38 11.38
C ILE A 145 0.18 6.09 12.89
N GLU A 146 1.13 5.31 13.39
CA GLU A 146 1.33 5.10 14.83
C GLU A 146 1.51 6.44 15.57
N ALA A 147 2.35 7.33 15.03
CA ALA A 147 2.59 8.65 15.62
C ALA A 147 1.33 9.55 15.57
N ILE A 148 0.56 9.49 14.49
CA ILE A 148 -0.71 10.22 14.34
C ILE A 148 -1.73 9.74 15.38
N LEU A 149 -1.84 8.43 15.60
CA LEU A 149 -2.83 7.85 16.50
C LEU A 149 -2.45 7.97 17.98
N ALA A 150 -1.16 8.18 18.29
CA ALA A 150 -0.67 8.39 19.65
C ALA A 150 -0.77 9.85 20.13
N ALA A 151 -1.05 10.80 19.23
CA ALA A 151 -1.15 12.25 19.50
C ALA A 151 -2.52 12.67 20.03
#